data_AF-A0A3B3SPF7-F1
#
_entry.id   AF-A0A3B3SPF7-F1
#
_cell.length_a   1.000
_cell.length_b   1.000
_cell.length_c   1.000
_cell.angle_alpha   90.00
_cell.angle_beta   90.00
_cell.angle_gamma   90.00
#
_symmetry.space_group_name_H-M   'P 1'
#
loop_
_entity.id
_entity.type
_entity.pdbx_description
1 polymer ?
#
loop_
_entity_poly.entity_id
_entity_poly.type
_entity_poly.pdbx_seq_one_letter_code
_entity_poly.pdbx_strand_id
1 'polypeptide(L)'
;MEDASYEGEEEKPSEKAADEKKPRKRKTESVKLTKAKKKKKECFVAQEKQDTAEDKGVEKPKKRRKKKNITDALAASEPKPGCAADLQELLRDHYADKLSIIELEELQLPDSCFLARNDLSHSLSSYLKEICPKWAKVQKNHAIKRSVVLLIICSSALRTIELIKQLTAFKGEGKVLKLFAKHIKVEEQMKLLAKGVAHIGVGTPGRIKALIEKDGLTLDALKYVVLDWNWRDQKLRRMVDIPEVKVDMLKLLETRIIMGCRAGTIKLGLF
;
A
#
# COMPACT_ATOMS: atom_id res chain seq x y z
N MET A 1 -11.30 -17.26 -91.35
CA MET A 1 -11.64 -16.31 -90.27
C MET A 1 -12.02 -17.12 -89.05
N GLU A 2 -11.09 -17.89 -88.46
CA GLU A 2 -9.77 -17.49 -87.88
C GLU A 2 -9.96 -16.66 -86.61
N ASP A 3 -9.19 -16.85 -85.51
CA ASP A 3 -8.40 -18.01 -85.06
C ASP A 3 -7.96 -17.76 -83.58
N ALA A 4 -7.03 -18.58 -83.06
CA ALA A 4 -6.26 -18.46 -81.79
C ALA A 4 -6.98 -18.97 -80.53
N SER A 5 -6.85 -20.25 -80.15
CA SER A 5 -5.70 -20.96 -79.50
C SER A 5 -5.80 -20.95 -77.96
N TYR A 6 -6.01 -22.06 -77.21
CA TYR A 6 -5.25 -23.34 -77.11
C TYR A 6 -3.83 -23.07 -76.53
N GLU A 7 -3.28 -23.71 -75.49
CA GLU A 7 -3.58 -24.90 -74.64
C GLU A 7 -2.98 -24.60 -73.21
N GLY A 8 -3.19 -25.34 -72.11
CA GLY A 8 -2.45 -26.57 -71.69
C GLY A 8 -1.09 -26.31 -70.99
N GLU A 9 -0.62 -27.02 -69.94
CA GLU A 9 -1.23 -28.00 -69.00
C GLU A 9 -0.38 -28.18 -67.70
N GLU A 10 -1.04 -28.53 -66.58
CA GLU A 10 -0.63 -29.43 -65.45
C GLU A 10 0.63 -29.27 -64.53
N GLU A 11 0.58 -30.10 -63.47
CA GLU A 11 1.59 -30.61 -62.49
C GLU A 11 2.11 -29.79 -61.28
N LYS A 12 1.96 -30.44 -60.10
CA LYS A 12 2.80 -30.28 -58.89
C LYS A 12 3.82 -31.42 -58.85
N PRO A 13 4.94 -31.24 -58.13
CA PRO A 13 5.32 -32.28 -57.17
C PRO A 13 5.79 -31.75 -55.79
N SER A 14 6.16 -32.68 -54.91
CA SER A 14 6.34 -32.51 -53.47
C SER A 14 7.71 -32.96 -52.93
N GLU A 15 8.11 -32.37 -51.79
CA GLU A 15 8.89 -32.96 -50.68
C GLU A 15 10.39 -33.40 -50.81
N LYS A 16 11.12 -33.14 -49.69
CA LYS A 16 12.36 -33.79 -49.18
C LYS A 16 13.67 -33.44 -49.94
N ALA A 17 14.87 -33.49 -49.35
CA ALA A 17 15.33 -34.07 -48.08
C ALA A 17 16.40 -33.20 -47.33
N ALA A 18 17.06 -33.76 -46.30
CA ALA A 18 17.94 -33.09 -45.33
C ALA A 18 19.46 -33.14 -45.66
N ASP A 19 20.27 -32.32 -44.96
CA ASP A 19 21.65 -32.69 -44.57
C ASP A 19 21.97 -32.20 -43.14
N GLU A 20 22.83 -32.93 -42.44
CA GLU A 20 23.25 -32.67 -41.06
C GLU A 20 24.59 -31.93 -40.97
N LYS A 21 24.79 -31.08 -39.95
CA LYS A 21 26.10 -30.90 -39.28
C LYS A 21 26.02 -30.18 -37.92
N LYS A 22 26.52 -30.85 -36.88
CA LYS A 22 27.07 -30.33 -35.62
C LYS A 22 28.50 -30.92 -35.51
N PRO A 23 29.53 -30.27 -34.92
CA PRO A 23 29.59 -30.12 -33.45
C PRO A 23 30.52 -29.00 -32.87
N ARG A 24 30.69 -29.04 -31.52
CA ARG A 24 31.66 -28.34 -30.62
C ARG A 24 31.38 -26.85 -30.32
N LYS A 25 31.33 -26.31 -29.09
CA LYS A 25 31.93 -26.52 -27.71
C LYS A 25 33.33 -25.92 -27.46
N ARG A 26 33.43 -25.16 -26.34
CA ARG A 26 34.62 -24.67 -25.58
C ARG A 26 35.35 -23.47 -26.22
N LYS A 27 36.03 -22.56 -25.50
CA LYS A 27 36.34 -22.28 -24.04
C LYS A 27 36.61 -20.75 -23.94
N THR A 28 36.28 -20.01 -22.88
CA THR A 28 37.04 -19.80 -21.62
C THR A 28 38.52 -19.37 -21.77
N GLU A 29 38.79 -18.08 -21.55
CA GLU A 29 40.03 -17.46 -21.01
C GLU A 29 39.65 -15.98 -20.71
N SER A 30 39.81 -15.32 -19.55
CA SER A 30 40.76 -15.33 -18.43
C SER A 30 42.03 -14.49 -18.63
N VAL A 31 41.96 -13.20 -18.27
CA VAL A 31 43.13 -12.41 -17.83
C VAL A 31 42.78 -11.71 -16.51
N LYS A 32 43.67 -11.79 -15.53
CA LYS A 32 43.59 -11.08 -14.25
C LYS A 32 44.66 -9.98 -14.17
N LEU A 33 44.43 -9.07 -13.22
CA LEU A 33 45.36 -8.16 -12.50
C LEU A 33 45.31 -6.71 -13.02
N THR A 34 45.30 -5.65 -12.19
CA THR A 34 45.85 -5.51 -10.82
C THR A 34 44.96 -4.76 -9.79
N LYS A 35 45.37 -4.93 -8.53
CA LYS A 35 44.84 -4.49 -7.22
C LYS A 35 44.61 -2.97 -7.02
N ALA A 36 43.57 -2.63 -6.24
CA ALA A 36 43.67 -1.67 -5.12
C ALA A 36 42.75 -2.10 -3.95
N LYS A 37 43.12 -1.81 -2.69
CA LYS A 37 42.50 -2.38 -1.46
C LYS A 37 41.89 -1.30 -0.54
N LYS A 38 40.72 -1.57 0.05
CA LYS A 38 40.38 -1.39 1.50
C LYS A 38 38.93 -1.87 1.76
N LYS A 39 38.72 -3.16 2.05
CA LYS A 39 38.58 -3.77 3.40
C LYS A 39 37.45 -3.20 4.28
N LYS A 40 36.35 -3.96 4.33
CA LYS A 40 35.49 -4.12 5.53
C LYS A 40 36.31 -4.71 6.69
N LYS A 41 35.86 -4.49 7.93
CA LYS A 41 36.18 -5.33 9.10
C LYS A 41 34.96 -5.42 10.03
N GLU A 42 34.52 -6.64 10.29
CA GLU A 42 33.77 -6.99 11.50
C GLU A 42 34.73 -7.68 12.50
N CYS A 43 34.23 -7.84 13.72
CA CYS A 43 34.73 -8.57 14.90
C CYS A 43 35.90 -9.56 14.73
N PHE A 44 36.84 -9.57 15.68
CA PHE A 44 36.74 -10.40 16.92
C PHE A 44 37.95 -10.15 17.85
N VAL A 45 37.96 -10.87 18.99
CA VAL A 45 39.03 -11.08 20.00
C VAL A 45 39.02 -10.11 21.19
N ALA A 46 38.71 -10.68 22.35
CA ALA A 46 38.89 -10.11 23.68
C ALA A 46 40.34 -10.25 24.15
N GLN A 47 40.78 -9.37 25.06
CA GLN A 47 41.94 -9.62 25.90
C GLN A 47 41.74 -8.97 27.26
N GLU A 48 41.89 -9.76 28.31
CA GLU A 48 41.77 -9.35 29.71
C GLU A 48 43.07 -8.66 30.18
N LYS A 49 42.94 -7.71 31.11
CA LYS A 49 44.05 -7.25 31.97
C LYS A 49 43.52 -6.88 33.36
N GLN A 50 43.79 -7.75 34.32
CA GLN A 50 44.05 -7.45 35.74
C GLN A 50 45.47 -6.85 35.87
N ASP A 51 45.91 -6.09 36.88
CA ASP A 51 45.34 -5.42 38.08
C ASP A 51 46.00 -3.99 38.14
N THR A 52 45.77 -3.02 39.03
CA THR A 52 45.63 -3.00 40.51
C THR A 52 44.88 -1.75 41.03
N ALA A 53 44.59 -1.75 42.34
CA ALA A 53 43.95 -0.69 43.15
C ALA A 53 44.77 0.64 43.24
N GLU A 54 44.32 1.77 43.84
CA GLU A 54 43.26 1.98 44.85
C GLU A 54 42.75 3.45 44.98
N ASP A 55 41.49 3.60 45.40
CA ASP A 55 40.81 4.72 46.13
C ASP A 55 40.58 6.18 45.57
N LYS A 56 39.45 6.74 46.07
CA LYS A 56 38.97 8.15 46.18
C LYS A 56 38.25 8.79 44.98
N GLY A 57 36.91 8.77 45.04
CA GLY A 57 36.07 9.73 44.29
C GLY A 57 34.66 9.26 43.88
N VAL A 58 33.82 8.74 44.79
CA VAL A 58 32.45 8.30 44.43
C VAL A 58 31.46 9.47 44.34
N GLU A 59 31.50 10.21 43.23
CA GLU A 59 30.31 10.94 42.76
C GLU A 59 29.46 10.02 41.88
N LYS A 60 28.29 9.62 42.39
CA LYS A 60 27.33 8.80 41.61
C LYS A 60 26.83 9.62 40.42
N PRO A 61 27.05 9.22 39.16
CA PRO A 61 26.50 9.94 38.02
C PRO A 61 24.97 9.88 38.11
N LYS A 62 24.32 11.06 38.20
CA LYS A 62 22.86 11.19 38.22
C LYS A 62 22.30 10.43 37.02
N LYS A 63 21.65 9.28 37.26
CA LYS A 63 21.00 8.47 36.21
C LYS A 63 20.08 9.39 35.42
N ARG A 64 20.49 9.80 34.20
CA ARG A 64 19.61 10.49 33.25
C ARG A 64 18.36 9.63 33.14
N ARG A 65 17.20 10.15 33.56
CA ARG A 65 15.90 9.49 33.35
C ARG A 65 15.87 9.10 31.88
N LYS A 66 15.93 7.79 31.59
CA LYS A 66 15.71 7.30 30.22
C LYS A 66 14.34 7.85 29.82
N LYS A 67 14.30 8.71 28.81
CA LYS A 67 13.02 9.09 28.19
C LYS A 67 12.38 7.77 27.79
N LYS A 68 11.18 7.48 28.33
CA LYS A 68 10.42 6.28 27.92
C LYS A 68 10.31 6.34 26.40
N ASN A 69 10.71 5.28 25.70
CA ASN A 69 10.55 5.28 24.26
C ASN A 69 9.06 5.26 23.93
N ILE A 70 8.68 5.76 22.76
CA ILE A 70 7.27 5.80 22.33
C ILE A 70 6.65 4.39 22.40
N THR A 71 7.41 3.36 22.04
CA THR A 71 7.06 1.94 22.24
C THR A 71 6.68 1.59 23.68
N ASP A 72 7.44 2.06 24.67
CA ASP A 72 7.24 1.73 26.09
C ASP A 72 5.97 2.42 26.65
N ALA A 73 5.62 3.58 26.10
CA ALA A 73 4.38 4.28 26.44
C ALA A 73 3.16 3.62 25.78
N LEU A 74 3.26 3.26 24.49
CA LEU A 74 2.19 2.57 23.75
C LEU A 74 1.89 1.17 24.31
N ALA A 75 2.92 0.44 24.76
CA ALA A 75 2.78 -0.86 25.43
C ALA A 75 2.05 -0.81 26.78
N ALA A 76 2.05 0.35 27.45
CA ALA A 76 1.42 0.54 28.76
C ALA A 76 -0.06 0.96 28.68
N SER A 77 -0.62 1.07 27.48
CA SER A 77 -2.01 1.46 27.23
C SER A 77 -2.79 0.35 26.54
N GLU A 78 -4.00 0.09 27.01
CA GLU A 78 -4.88 -0.89 26.35
C GLU A 78 -5.27 -0.41 24.94
N PRO A 79 -5.45 -1.33 23.95
CA PRO A 79 -5.87 -0.96 22.60
C PRO A 79 -7.31 -0.43 22.53
N LYS A 80 -7.54 0.86 22.81
CA LYS A 80 -8.84 1.51 22.57
C LYS A 80 -9.15 1.58 21.06
N PRO A 81 -10.23 0.99 20.53
CA PRO A 81 -10.58 1.11 19.12
C PRO A 81 -10.83 2.57 18.71
N GLY A 82 -10.51 2.93 17.47
CA GLY A 82 -10.78 4.25 16.91
C GLY A 82 -12.27 4.60 16.88
N CYS A 83 -12.58 5.89 16.94
CA CYS A 83 -13.91 6.44 16.68
C CYS A 83 -13.84 7.72 15.81
N ALA A 84 -15.00 8.18 15.35
CA ALA A 84 -15.14 9.39 14.54
C ALA A 84 -14.44 10.61 15.18
N ALA A 85 -14.59 10.79 16.50
CA ALA A 85 -13.96 11.87 17.24
C ALA A 85 -12.42 11.84 17.16
N ASP A 86 -11.79 10.66 17.22
CA ASP A 86 -10.33 10.55 17.12
C ASP A 86 -9.82 11.01 15.73
N LEU A 87 -10.56 10.72 14.64
CA LEU A 87 -10.21 11.22 13.30
C LEU A 87 -10.51 12.73 13.16
N GLN A 88 -11.62 13.21 13.72
CA GLN A 88 -12.00 14.61 13.65
C GLN A 88 -11.01 15.50 14.42
N GLU A 89 -10.53 15.04 15.58
CA GLU A 89 -9.47 15.67 16.36
C GLU A 89 -8.14 15.65 15.60
N LEU A 90 -7.75 14.50 15.03
CA LEU A 90 -6.52 14.39 14.24
C LEU A 90 -6.49 15.33 13.02
N LEU A 91 -7.63 15.56 12.38
CA LEU A 91 -7.80 16.56 11.32
C LEU A 91 -7.63 17.97 11.87
N ARG A 92 -8.42 18.36 12.89
CA ARG A 92 -8.32 19.70 13.49
C ARG A 92 -6.89 20.04 13.92
N ASP A 93 -6.28 19.17 14.72
CA ASP A 93 -4.92 19.36 15.25
C ASP A 93 -3.85 19.47 14.16
N HIS A 94 -4.07 18.85 12.99
CA HIS A 94 -3.11 18.94 11.90
C HIS A 94 -3.23 20.23 11.09
N TYR A 95 -4.40 20.87 11.06
CA TYR A 95 -4.65 22.02 10.19
C TYR A 95 -4.94 23.33 10.96
N ALA A 96 -5.08 23.29 12.29
CA ALA A 96 -5.37 24.45 13.14
C ALA A 96 -4.38 25.62 13.01
N ASP A 97 -3.13 25.35 12.62
CA ASP A 97 -2.07 26.34 12.40
C ASP A 97 -1.82 26.65 10.91
N LYS A 98 -2.57 26.03 9.99
CA LYS A 98 -2.34 26.08 8.53
C LYS A 98 -3.48 26.65 7.71
N LEU A 99 -4.71 26.48 8.20
CA LEU A 99 -5.93 26.84 7.49
C LEU A 99 -6.71 27.91 8.25
N SER A 100 -7.48 28.71 7.51
CA SER A 100 -8.46 29.62 8.09
C SER A 100 -9.61 28.87 8.77
N ILE A 101 -10.39 29.58 9.59
CA ILE A 101 -11.57 29.02 10.28
C ILE A 101 -12.55 28.39 9.27
N ILE A 102 -12.78 29.07 8.12
CA ILE A 102 -13.70 28.62 7.07
C ILE A 102 -13.20 27.32 6.42
N GLU A 103 -11.91 27.27 6.06
CA GLU A 103 -11.30 26.05 5.51
C GLU A 103 -11.29 24.89 6.53
N LEU A 104 -11.16 25.19 7.83
CA LEU A 104 -11.21 24.19 8.89
C LEU A 104 -12.64 23.63 9.10
N GLU A 105 -13.68 24.47 8.98
CA GLU A 105 -15.07 24.03 8.89
C GLU A 105 -15.32 23.16 7.66
N GLU A 106 -14.62 23.42 6.54
CA GLU A 106 -14.72 22.57 5.35
C GLU A 106 -14.12 21.16 5.53
N LEU A 107 -13.21 20.98 6.49
CA LEU A 107 -12.68 19.68 6.91
C LEU A 107 -13.56 18.96 7.95
N GLN A 108 -14.67 19.55 8.40
CA GLN A 108 -15.57 18.89 9.34
C GLN A 108 -16.35 17.76 8.66
N LEU A 109 -16.26 16.55 9.21
CA LEU A 109 -16.97 15.37 8.74
C LEU A 109 -18.28 15.24 9.54
N PRO A 110 -19.44 15.07 8.88
CA PRO A 110 -20.69 14.83 9.58
C PRO A 110 -20.70 13.40 10.15
N ASP A 111 -21.23 13.19 11.35
CA ASP A 111 -21.31 11.85 11.98
C ASP A 111 -21.98 10.81 11.06
N SER A 112 -22.93 11.25 10.23
CA SER A 112 -23.64 10.42 9.25
C SER A 112 -22.75 9.88 8.11
N CYS A 113 -21.52 10.37 7.91
CA CYS A 113 -20.57 9.77 6.98
C CYS A 113 -19.83 8.56 7.57
N PHE A 114 -19.81 8.40 8.89
CA PHE A 114 -19.11 7.28 9.52
C PHE A 114 -19.94 5.98 9.44
N LEU A 115 -19.24 4.87 9.21
CA LEU A 115 -19.79 3.51 9.24
C LEU A 115 -19.80 2.99 10.67
N ALA A 116 -20.40 1.81 10.88
CA ALA A 116 -20.35 1.11 12.15
C ALA A 116 -18.91 1.02 12.68
N ARG A 117 -18.74 1.16 14.00
CA ARG A 117 -17.42 1.15 14.65
C ARG A 117 -16.93 -0.28 14.81
N ASN A 118 -15.69 -0.58 14.38
CA ASN A 118 -15.05 -1.81 14.79
C ASN A 118 -14.63 -1.72 16.27
N ASP A 119 -15.20 -2.58 17.11
CA ASP A 119 -14.88 -2.73 18.54
C ASP A 119 -13.68 -3.67 18.81
N LEU A 120 -12.97 -4.06 17.74
CA LEU A 120 -11.89 -5.06 17.66
C LEU A 120 -12.37 -6.53 17.65
N SER A 121 -13.67 -6.81 17.73
CA SER A 121 -14.19 -8.19 17.63
C SER A 121 -14.15 -8.73 16.20
N HIS A 122 -14.23 -7.86 15.20
CA HIS A 122 -14.40 -8.27 13.81
C HIS A 122 -13.07 -8.51 13.08
N SER A 123 -13.01 -9.65 12.36
CA SER A 123 -12.07 -9.78 11.24
C SER A 123 -12.45 -8.85 10.09
N LEU A 124 -11.50 -8.48 9.22
CA LEU A 124 -11.75 -7.58 8.09
C LEU A 124 -12.93 -8.05 7.21
N SER A 125 -12.99 -9.35 6.89
CA SER A 125 -14.11 -9.90 6.10
C SER A 125 -15.45 -9.87 6.84
N SER A 126 -15.47 -9.91 8.17
CA SER A 126 -16.70 -9.74 8.95
C SER A 126 -17.16 -8.29 8.93
N TYR A 127 -16.26 -7.36 9.26
CA TYR A 127 -16.54 -5.92 9.29
C TYR A 127 -17.02 -5.41 7.92
N LEU A 128 -16.38 -5.86 6.84
CA LEU A 128 -16.82 -5.49 5.49
C LEU A 128 -18.20 -6.08 5.11
N LYS A 129 -18.60 -7.24 5.65
CA LYS A 129 -19.97 -7.77 5.44
C LYS A 129 -21.01 -6.94 6.19
N GLU A 130 -20.68 -6.44 7.37
CA GLU A 130 -21.55 -5.57 8.16
C GLU A 130 -21.76 -4.21 7.47
N ILE A 131 -20.68 -3.52 7.07
CA ILE A 131 -20.76 -2.17 6.49
C ILE A 131 -21.15 -2.18 4.99
N CYS A 132 -20.94 -3.30 4.28
CA CYS A 132 -21.30 -3.50 2.87
C CYS A 132 -22.17 -4.76 2.64
N PRO A 133 -23.36 -4.90 3.27
CA PRO A 133 -24.11 -6.15 3.31
C PRO A 133 -24.64 -6.61 1.93
N LYS A 134 -24.73 -5.69 0.97
CA LYS A 134 -25.16 -5.97 -0.42
C LYS A 134 -23.99 -6.03 -1.40
N TRP A 135 -22.77 -6.35 -0.93
CA TRP A 135 -21.54 -6.39 -1.75
C TRP A 135 -21.71 -7.14 -3.08
N ALA A 136 -22.40 -8.30 -3.09
CA ALA A 136 -22.62 -9.09 -4.30
C ALA A 136 -23.40 -8.35 -5.41
N LYS A 137 -24.28 -7.41 -5.05
CA LYS A 137 -24.97 -6.51 -6.02
C LYS A 137 -24.10 -5.30 -6.36
N VAL A 138 -23.41 -4.74 -5.37
CA VAL A 138 -22.50 -3.60 -5.54
C VAL A 138 -21.37 -3.93 -6.52
N GLN A 139 -20.76 -5.12 -6.43
CA GLN A 139 -19.70 -5.53 -7.35
C GLN A 139 -20.22 -5.69 -8.78
N LYS A 140 -21.39 -6.33 -8.98
CA LYS A 140 -21.93 -6.61 -10.32
C LYS A 140 -22.36 -5.35 -11.06
N ASN A 141 -22.79 -4.32 -10.33
CA ASN A 141 -23.19 -3.04 -10.89
C ASN A 141 -22.00 -2.09 -11.18
N HIS A 142 -20.78 -2.43 -10.76
CA HIS A 142 -19.60 -1.58 -10.97
C HIS A 142 -18.89 -1.93 -12.28
N ALA A 143 -18.91 -1.00 -13.23
CA ALA A 143 -18.22 -1.11 -14.52
C ALA A 143 -17.21 0.02 -14.78
N ILE A 144 -17.05 0.96 -13.84
CA ILE A 144 -16.24 2.16 -14.04
C ILE A 144 -14.75 1.81 -13.93
N LYS A 145 -14.02 1.98 -15.04
CA LYS A 145 -12.55 1.83 -15.10
C LYS A 145 -11.86 2.98 -14.36
N ARG A 146 -10.60 2.80 -13.96
CA ARG A 146 -9.84 3.77 -13.14
C ARG A 146 -10.46 4.13 -11.78
N SER A 147 -11.60 3.55 -11.37
CA SER A 147 -12.20 3.79 -10.06
C SER A 147 -12.48 2.48 -9.31
N VAL A 148 -12.62 2.57 -7.99
CA VAL A 148 -12.93 1.44 -7.07
C VAL A 148 -14.08 1.83 -6.16
N VAL A 149 -14.89 0.86 -5.73
CA VAL A 149 -16.05 1.13 -4.87
C VAL A 149 -15.69 1.15 -3.38
N LEU A 150 -14.72 0.31 -3.00
CA LEU A 150 -14.17 0.21 -1.66
C LEU A 150 -12.66 0.48 -1.71
N LEU A 151 -12.19 1.39 -0.87
CA LEU A 151 -10.77 1.72 -0.71
C LEU A 151 -10.34 1.44 0.73
N ILE A 152 -9.34 0.57 0.91
CA ILE A 152 -8.78 0.25 2.21
C ILE A 152 -7.37 0.84 2.29
N ILE A 153 -7.16 1.72 3.27
CA ILE A 153 -5.94 2.51 3.45
C ILE A 153 -5.20 1.97 4.67
N CYS A 154 -3.92 1.61 4.52
CA CYS A 154 -3.12 1.02 5.58
C CYS A 154 -1.67 1.55 5.59
N SER A 155 -0.95 1.28 6.69
CA SER A 155 0.37 1.86 6.96
C SER A 155 1.50 1.40 6.04
N SER A 156 1.41 0.20 5.45
CA SER A 156 2.56 -0.40 4.74
C SER A 156 2.19 -1.39 3.64
N ALA A 157 3.15 -1.62 2.73
CA ALA A 157 3.05 -2.62 1.67
C ALA A 157 2.90 -4.07 2.20
N LEU A 158 3.50 -4.39 3.35
CA LEU A 158 3.35 -5.70 3.99
C LEU A 158 1.92 -5.88 4.51
N ARG A 159 1.41 -4.89 5.23
CA ARG A 159 0.04 -4.87 5.74
C ARG A 159 -1.00 -4.89 4.62
N THR A 160 -0.75 -4.20 3.49
CA THR A 160 -1.57 -4.30 2.27
C THR A 160 -1.73 -5.75 1.81
N ILE A 161 -0.63 -6.52 1.74
CA ILE A 161 -0.67 -7.91 1.28
C ILE A 161 -1.43 -8.80 2.28
N GLU A 162 -1.29 -8.53 3.58
CA GLU A 162 -2.02 -9.24 4.64
C GLU A 162 -3.54 -9.00 4.55
N LEU A 163 -3.97 -7.74 4.50
CA LEU A 163 -5.37 -7.34 4.35
C LEU A 163 -6.00 -8.00 3.10
N ILE A 164 -5.29 -8.03 1.97
CA ILE A 164 -5.76 -8.68 0.74
C ILE A 164 -5.98 -10.19 0.91
N LYS A 165 -5.18 -10.88 1.74
CA LYS A 165 -5.45 -12.29 2.09
C LYS A 165 -6.73 -12.41 2.93
N GLN A 166 -6.93 -11.50 3.89
CA GLN A 166 -8.13 -11.47 4.73
C GLN A 166 -9.42 -11.12 3.94
N LEU A 167 -9.31 -10.45 2.79
CA LEU A 167 -10.45 -10.14 1.89
C LEU A 167 -11.03 -11.35 1.15
N THR A 168 -10.37 -12.51 1.15
CA THR A 168 -10.78 -13.68 0.35
C THR A 168 -12.22 -14.12 0.62
N ALA A 169 -12.69 -14.07 1.87
CA ALA A 169 -14.05 -14.44 2.28
C ALA A 169 -15.12 -13.33 2.11
N PHE A 170 -14.73 -12.14 1.63
CA PHE A 170 -15.61 -11.01 1.32
C PHE A 170 -15.69 -10.70 -0.17
N LYS A 171 -14.53 -10.66 -0.86
CA LYS A 171 -14.42 -10.07 -2.21
C LYS A 171 -15.31 -10.71 -3.28
N GLY A 172 -15.63 -12.01 -3.16
CA GLY A 172 -16.32 -12.78 -4.20
C GLY A 172 -15.58 -12.75 -5.54
N GLU A 173 -16.32 -12.47 -6.62
CA GLU A 173 -15.82 -12.23 -7.98
C GLU A 173 -15.07 -10.89 -8.11
N GLY A 174 -15.24 -9.99 -7.14
CA GLY A 174 -14.62 -8.67 -7.08
C GLY A 174 -13.10 -8.70 -7.25
N LYS A 175 -12.63 -7.89 -8.19
CA LYS A 175 -11.20 -7.67 -8.49
C LYS A 175 -10.58 -6.72 -7.46
N VAL A 176 -9.51 -7.18 -6.81
CA VAL A 176 -8.78 -6.43 -5.77
C VAL A 176 -7.45 -5.93 -6.33
N LEU A 177 -7.13 -4.65 -6.12
CA LEU A 177 -5.92 -4.01 -6.61
C LEU A 177 -5.00 -3.57 -5.48
N LYS A 178 -3.69 -3.83 -5.64
CA LYS A 178 -2.61 -3.44 -4.71
C LYS A 178 -2.11 -2.04 -5.05
N LEU A 179 -2.18 -1.09 -4.12
CA LEU A 179 -1.85 0.33 -4.32
C LEU A 179 -0.65 0.77 -3.45
N PHE A 180 0.55 0.19 -3.69
CA PHE A 180 1.78 0.55 -2.98
C PHE A 180 3.04 0.54 -3.87
N ALA A 181 4.10 1.21 -3.42
CA ALA A 181 5.22 1.65 -4.26
C ALA A 181 6.46 0.73 -4.32
N LYS A 182 6.32 -0.60 -4.40
CA LYS A 182 7.48 -1.52 -4.31
C LYS A 182 8.10 -1.96 -5.64
N HIS A 183 7.29 -2.36 -6.63
CA HIS A 183 7.78 -3.00 -7.86
C HIS A 183 7.07 -2.56 -9.15
N ILE A 184 6.19 -1.56 -9.09
CA ILE A 184 5.43 -1.04 -10.24
C ILE A 184 5.50 0.49 -10.20
N LYS A 185 5.90 1.12 -11.31
CA LYS A 185 5.91 2.58 -11.44
C LYS A 185 4.48 3.12 -11.41
N VAL A 186 4.29 4.40 -11.08
CA VAL A 186 2.93 4.97 -10.99
C VAL A 186 2.26 4.91 -12.37
N GLU A 187 3.01 5.22 -13.41
CA GLU A 187 2.61 5.27 -14.82
C GLU A 187 2.23 3.89 -15.37
N GLU A 188 2.92 2.82 -14.92
CA GLU A 188 2.58 1.43 -15.24
C GLU A 188 1.28 1.02 -14.53
N GLN A 189 1.11 1.44 -13.28
CA GLN A 189 -0.08 1.17 -12.49
C GLN A 189 -1.33 1.89 -13.03
N MET A 190 -1.17 3.11 -13.56
CA MET A 190 -2.20 3.83 -14.32
C MET A 190 -2.66 3.03 -15.54
N LYS A 191 -1.72 2.46 -16.31
CA LYS A 191 -2.02 1.60 -17.47
C LYS A 191 -2.78 0.33 -17.06
N LEU A 192 -2.51 -0.23 -15.88
CA LEU A 192 -3.27 -1.37 -15.35
C LEU A 192 -4.70 -0.97 -14.95
N LEU A 193 -4.86 0.18 -14.27
CA LEU A 193 -6.16 0.76 -13.89
C LEU A 193 -7.05 1.13 -15.09
N ALA A 194 -6.45 1.52 -16.21
CA ALA A 194 -7.16 1.83 -17.45
C ALA A 194 -7.60 0.57 -18.23
N LYS A 195 -6.90 -0.57 -18.07
CA LYS A 195 -7.19 -1.80 -18.83
C LYS A 195 -8.42 -2.57 -18.32
N GLY A 196 -8.79 -2.45 -17.05
CA GLY A 196 -9.88 -3.24 -16.49
C GLY A 196 -10.54 -2.61 -15.26
N VAL A 197 -11.71 -3.15 -14.90
CA VAL A 197 -12.47 -2.71 -13.72
C VAL A 197 -11.88 -3.34 -12.46
N ALA A 198 -11.61 -2.50 -11.46
CA ALA A 198 -11.23 -2.91 -10.11
C ALA A 198 -12.34 -2.52 -9.14
N HIS A 199 -12.60 -3.34 -8.12
CA HIS A 199 -13.74 -3.17 -7.21
C HIS A 199 -13.28 -2.72 -5.82
N ILE A 200 -12.15 -3.28 -5.37
CA ILE A 200 -11.52 -2.96 -4.10
C ILE A 200 -10.08 -2.50 -4.36
N GLY A 201 -9.72 -1.31 -3.89
CA GLY A 201 -8.32 -0.88 -3.78
C GLY A 201 -7.80 -1.10 -2.36
N VAL A 202 -6.60 -1.63 -2.20
CA VAL A 202 -5.93 -1.73 -0.88
C VAL A 202 -4.50 -1.22 -1.02
N GLY A 203 -4.07 -0.29 -0.16
CA GLY A 203 -2.72 0.25 -0.26
C GLY A 203 -2.32 1.31 0.76
N THR A 204 -1.23 2.01 0.43
CA THR A 204 -0.61 3.03 1.27
C THR A 204 -1.01 4.44 0.83
N PRO A 205 -1.27 5.38 1.76
CA PRO A 205 -1.77 6.72 1.44
C PRO A 205 -1.02 7.43 0.31
N GLY A 206 0.30 7.57 0.40
CA GLY A 206 1.11 8.30 -0.59
C GLY A 206 1.03 7.74 -2.02
N ARG A 207 0.88 6.42 -2.19
CA ARG A 207 0.69 5.82 -3.53
C ARG A 207 -0.74 6.01 -4.06
N ILE A 208 -1.75 5.96 -3.19
CA ILE A 208 -3.13 6.23 -3.58
C ILE A 208 -3.26 7.70 -3.99
N LYS A 209 -2.74 8.62 -3.17
CA LYS A 209 -2.67 10.06 -3.46
C LYS A 209 -1.97 10.35 -4.78
N ALA A 210 -0.78 9.81 -5.00
CA ALA A 210 -0.03 9.99 -6.25
C ALA A 210 -0.70 9.38 -7.50
N LEU A 211 -1.62 8.42 -7.33
CA LEU A 211 -2.46 7.92 -8.41
C LEU A 211 -3.65 8.84 -8.69
N ILE A 212 -4.23 9.48 -7.67
CA ILE A 212 -5.32 10.46 -7.85
C ILE A 212 -4.77 11.74 -8.49
N GLU A 213 -3.64 12.26 -8.01
CA GLU A 213 -3.00 13.49 -8.54
C GLU A 213 -2.51 13.39 -9.99
N LYS A 214 -2.35 12.17 -10.52
CA LYS A 214 -2.02 11.90 -11.93
C LYS A 214 -3.24 11.41 -12.73
N ASP A 215 -4.44 11.59 -12.20
CA ASP A 215 -5.73 11.06 -12.69
C ASP A 215 -5.78 9.53 -12.87
N GLY A 216 -4.74 8.80 -12.46
CA GLY A 216 -4.62 7.35 -12.57
C GLY A 216 -5.75 6.59 -11.90
N LEU A 217 -6.19 7.07 -10.74
CA LEU A 217 -7.31 6.57 -9.96
C LEU A 217 -8.33 7.71 -9.76
N THR A 218 -9.53 7.57 -10.33
CA THR A 218 -10.64 8.50 -10.09
C THR A 218 -11.51 8.01 -8.94
N LEU A 219 -12.25 8.91 -8.30
CA LEU A 219 -13.07 8.62 -7.11
C LEU A 219 -14.57 8.53 -7.44
N ASP A 220 -14.93 8.53 -8.72
CA ASP A 220 -16.32 8.66 -9.21
C ASP A 220 -17.23 7.49 -8.81
N ALA A 221 -16.66 6.31 -8.59
CA ALA A 221 -17.38 5.11 -8.13
C ALA A 221 -17.19 4.82 -6.64
N LEU A 222 -16.38 5.62 -5.93
CA LEU A 222 -15.99 5.37 -4.55
C LEU A 222 -17.18 5.61 -3.61
N LYS A 223 -17.49 4.62 -2.77
CA LYS A 223 -18.58 4.68 -1.79
C LYS A 223 -18.10 4.44 -0.36
N TYR A 224 -17.02 3.67 -0.20
CA TYR A 224 -16.52 3.26 1.11
C TYR A 224 -15.01 3.45 1.18
N VAL A 225 -14.55 4.18 2.20
CA VAL A 225 -13.14 4.30 2.58
C VAL A 225 -12.99 3.68 3.96
N VAL A 226 -12.06 2.74 4.12
CA VAL A 226 -11.77 2.09 5.39
C VAL A 226 -10.31 2.36 5.76
N LEU A 227 -10.08 2.96 6.93
CA LEU A 227 -8.74 3.15 7.49
C LEU A 227 -8.41 1.95 8.39
N ASP A 228 -7.27 1.31 8.16
CA ASP A 228 -6.67 0.27 9.02
C ASP A 228 -6.07 0.93 10.27
N TRP A 229 -6.96 1.51 11.07
CA TRP A 229 -6.70 2.46 12.15
C TRP A 229 -6.22 1.78 13.43
N ASN A 230 -6.83 0.63 13.74
CA ASN A 230 -6.59 -0.10 14.98
C ASN A 230 -5.34 -0.97 14.91
N TRP A 231 -4.90 -1.35 13.71
CA TRP A 231 -3.69 -2.16 13.53
C TRP A 231 -2.45 -1.44 14.04
N ARG A 232 -1.62 -2.19 14.78
CA ARG A 232 -0.35 -1.71 15.33
C ARG A 232 0.81 -2.48 14.70
N ASP A 233 1.87 -1.77 14.34
CA ASP A 233 3.09 -2.36 13.79
C ASP A 233 3.95 -3.09 14.85
N GLN A 234 5.11 -3.62 14.45
CA GLN A 234 6.07 -4.27 15.35
C GLN A 234 6.63 -3.34 16.45
N LYS A 235 6.43 -2.02 16.35
CA LYS A 235 6.77 -1.00 17.35
C LYS A 235 5.51 -0.46 18.06
N LEU A 236 4.40 -1.20 17.98
CA LEU A 236 3.09 -0.89 18.52
C LEU A 236 2.45 0.41 17.96
N ARG A 237 2.93 0.93 16.84
CA ARG A 237 2.45 2.19 16.23
C ARG A 237 1.27 1.94 15.29
N ARG A 238 0.21 2.75 15.41
CA ARG A 238 -0.87 2.85 14.43
C ARG A 238 -0.41 3.60 13.18
N MET A 239 -1.21 3.56 12.11
CA MET A 239 -0.93 4.36 10.90
C MET A 239 -0.83 5.87 11.18
N VAL A 240 -1.52 6.37 12.22
CA VAL A 240 -1.50 7.77 12.64
C VAL A 240 -0.32 8.15 13.54
N ASP A 241 0.34 7.16 14.17
CA ASP A 241 1.53 7.35 15.02
C ASP A 241 2.83 7.42 14.20
N ILE A 242 2.74 7.19 12.88
CA ILE A 242 3.85 7.18 11.93
C ILE A 242 3.79 8.50 11.15
N PRO A 243 4.68 9.49 11.40
CA PRO A 243 4.53 10.85 10.89
C PRO A 243 4.35 10.94 9.37
N GLU A 244 5.15 10.19 8.62
CA GLU A 244 5.10 10.15 7.16
C GLU A 244 3.76 9.57 6.63
N VAL A 245 3.24 8.52 7.28
CA VAL A 245 1.95 7.91 6.92
C VAL A 245 0.78 8.80 7.35
N LYS A 246 0.85 9.43 8.53
CA LYS A 246 -0.15 10.40 9.01
C LYS A 246 -0.28 11.57 8.02
N VAL A 247 0.83 12.18 7.61
CA VAL A 247 0.81 13.31 6.67
C VAL A 247 0.23 12.90 5.32
N ASP A 248 0.67 11.78 4.75
CA ASP A 248 0.11 11.31 3.47
C ASP A 248 -1.36 10.88 3.58
N MET A 249 -1.80 10.36 4.74
CA MET A 249 -3.20 10.00 5.00
C MET A 249 -4.09 11.25 5.05
N LEU A 250 -3.70 12.27 5.81
CA LEU A 250 -4.48 13.50 5.95
C LEU A 250 -4.61 14.22 4.60
N LYS A 251 -3.48 14.37 3.87
CA LYS A 251 -3.48 14.90 2.51
C LYS A 251 -4.25 14.07 1.48
N LEU A 252 -4.44 12.77 1.72
CA LEU A 252 -5.29 11.92 0.88
C LEU A 252 -6.78 12.17 1.20
N LEU A 253 -7.14 12.33 2.47
CA LEU A 253 -8.51 12.67 2.89
C LEU A 253 -8.93 14.06 2.36
N GLU A 254 -8.01 15.03 2.41
CA GLU A 254 -8.12 16.41 1.89
C GLU A 254 -8.38 16.49 0.37
N THR A 255 -8.29 15.40 -0.39
CA THR A 255 -8.60 15.38 -1.83
C THR A 255 -10.11 15.53 -2.10
N ARG A 256 -10.78 14.51 -2.68
CA ARG A 256 -12.25 14.51 -2.83
C ARG A 256 -12.95 13.61 -1.82
N ILE A 257 -12.21 13.00 -0.89
CA ILE A 257 -12.76 12.10 0.12
C ILE A 257 -13.58 12.89 1.15
N ILE A 258 -13.01 13.93 1.77
CA ILE A 258 -13.75 14.77 2.74
C ILE A 258 -14.98 15.42 2.08
N MET A 259 -14.84 16.00 0.88
CA MET A 259 -15.96 16.55 0.12
C MET A 259 -17.06 15.51 -0.12
N GLY A 260 -16.70 14.30 -0.57
CA GLY A 260 -17.66 13.21 -0.77
C GLY A 260 -18.31 12.70 0.52
N CYS A 261 -17.61 12.78 1.66
CA CYS A 261 -18.18 12.46 2.97
C CYS A 261 -19.21 13.50 3.41
N ARG A 262 -18.91 14.80 3.24
CA ARG A 262 -19.85 15.91 3.50
C ARG A 262 -21.07 15.86 2.57
N ALA A 263 -20.87 15.51 1.30
CA ALA A 263 -21.95 15.27 0.33
C ALA A 263 -22.69 13.92 0.55
N GLY A 264 -22.27 13.09 1.51
CA GLY A 264 -22.88 11.79 1.82
C GLY A 264 -22.66 10.69 0.78
N THR A 265 -21.88 10.93 -0.28
CA THR A 265 -21.58 9.97 -1.35
C THR A 265 -20.53 8.94 -0.95
N ILE A 266 -19.60 9.33 -0.06
CA ILE A 266 -18.58 8.47 0.52
C ILE A 266 -18.88 8.24 2.01
N LYS A 267 -18.64 7.02 2.49
CA LYS A 267 -18.69 6.66 3.92
C LYS A 267 -17.33 6.19 4.42
N LEU A 268 -17.02 6.51 5.68
CA LEU A 268 -15.73 6.26 6.33
C LEU A 268 -15.85 5.20 7.43
N GLY A 269 -15.07 4.12 7.35
CA GLY A 269 -14.92 3.12 8.41
C GLY A 269 -13.54 3.20 9.06
N LEU A 270 -13.48 2.95 10.37
CA LEU A 270 -12.23 2.76 11.12
C LEU A 270 -12.16 1.29 11.55
N PHE A 271 -11.22 0.55 10.94
CA PHE A 271 -11.01 -0.88 11.15
C PHE A 271 -9.85 -1.13 12.12
#